data_AF-A0A3P2A099-F1
#
_entry.id   AF-A0A3P2A099-F1
#
_cell.length_a   1.000
_cell.length_b   1.000
_cell.length_c   1.000
_cell.angle_alpha   90.00
_cell.angle_beta   90.00
_cell.angle_gamma   90.00
#
_symmetry.space_group_name_H-M   'P 1'
#
loop_
_entity.id
_entity.type
_entity.pdbx_description
1 polymer ?
#
loop_
_entity_poly.entity_id
_entity_poly.type
_entity_poly.pdbx_seq_one_letter_code
_entity_poly.pdbx_strand_id
1 'polypeptide(L)'
;MNQETMLKNLRTFLQKIIQAEDEQLLRFLQKKFDDNKDNICNNYKIIKILNDGWHKFHQDDEKQPISQPNHHQETPLAPAAEESSVPSMQREIDSTALEKNNKTQAIADEATTQLEHSDGQHHPEPILSENENSEYQVQAVSDTQTDVPDTQTETIRPVSNKTILNHISTDALAQAKPIGQRAQAPQNTFSLPNANKGKPYKAPLPAEVEILQIIPADIGLFWDKETHAISGTPQYSNNVRIKYRYWVNRGLARKEFFENGEQTVFVNPDPKDLWENIPSNQNDRFAKPDQDKLNLTTDEGRLIAARVRGRSHAHKGLFCDDDFALYYDEASRVHLLAVSDGAGSAEFSRLGSQVAVHAVRDTVKELLNHPEKNFCKLPVLAIQDQENVLKNLLEKAVYAAYVEQDKVAKQNGLDLKSLSCTLLVVLTMPAQDGRWLSVAYWVGDGAAVLWLPQSQNVVLLGEADSGVYSGETRFLSAQEVQFEQLQKRLTMEFTNLKPTVIVMTDGVSDAKFETESRLAQAEEWQKLWGELQEPLAAADSAEALIHWLDFWSPGNHDDRTLALFIPHHAPQNHYQEGGKQ
;
A
#
# COMPACT_ATOMS: atom_id res chain seq x y z
N MET A 1 -1.26 -33.03 -2.21
CA MET A 1 0.16 -33.46 -2.09
C MET A 1 0.99 -32.63 -3.06
N ASN A 2 2.02 -31.90 -2.61
CA ASN A 2 2.82 -31.06 -3.52
C ASN A 2 3.70 -31.92 -4.45
N GLN A 3 4.19 -31.34 -5.54
CA GLN A 3 4.88 -32.06 -6.62
C GLN A 3 6.23 -32.67 -6.16
N GLU A 4 6.93 -32.01 -5.25
CA GLU A 4 8.19 -32.50 -4.67
C GLU A 4 7.96 -33.66 -3.69
N THR A 5 6.90 -33.60 -2.89
CA THR A 5 6.43 -34.71 -2.03
C THR A 5 5.94 -35.87 -2.88
N MET A 6 5.29 -35.62 -4.02
CA MET A 6 4.90 -36.65 -4.99
C MET A 6 6.15 -37.35 -5.56
N LEU A 7 7.18 -36.59 -5.96
CA LEU A 7 8.47 -37.13 -6.41
C LEU A 7 9.23 -37.88 -5.29
N LYS A 8 9.19 -37.39 -4.04
CA LYS A 8 9.79 -38.03 -2.87
C LYS A 8 9.09 -39.34 -2.52
N ASN A 9 7.75 -39.37 -2.57
CA ASN A 9 6.97 -40.58 -2.31
C ASN A 9 7.12 -41.60 -3.45
N LEU A 10 7.20 -41.14 -4.71
CA LEU A 10 7.53 -41.99 -5.86
C LEU A 10 8.94 -42.60 -5.73
N ARG A 11 9.95 -41.81 -5.32
CA ARG A 11 11.30 -42.32 -5.01
C ARG A 11 11.27 -43.36 -3.89
N THR A 12 10.56 -43.09 -2.78
CA THR A 12 10.42 -44.05 -1.66
C THR A 12 9.73 -45.34 -2.08
N PHE A 13 8.71 -45.26 -2.95
CA PHE A 13 8.00 -46.43 -3.50
C PHE A 13 8.93 -47.27 -4.38
N LEU A 14 9.66 -46.64 -5.31
CA LEU A 14 10.66 -47.32 -6.15
C LEU A 14 11.80 -47.92 -5.32
N GLN A 15 12.27 -47.23 -4.27
CA GLN A 15 13.27 -47.75 -3.33
C GLN A 15 12.79 -48.97 -2.54
N LYS A 16 11.49 -49.09 -2.24
CA LYS A 16 10.92 -50.29 -1.61
C LYS A 16 10.71 -51.44 -2.59
N ILE A 17 10.47 -51.17 -3.89
CA ILE A 17 10.48 -52.23 -4.92
C ILE A 17 11.90 -52.79 -5.08
N ILE A 18 12.94 -51.95 -4.96
CA ILE A 18 14.36 -52.38 -4.94
C ILE A 18 14.71 -53.26 -3.72
N GLN A 19 13.90 -53.26 -2.65
CA GLN A 19 14.04 -54.15 -1.50
C GLN A 19 13.32 -55.51 -1.66
N ALA A 20 12.58 -55.72 -2.75
CA ALA A 20 12.12 -57.04 -3.16
C ALA A 20 13.08 -57.60 -4.22
N GLU A 21 13.63 -58.79 -4.00
CA GLU A 21 14.65 -59.41 -4.87
C GLU A 21 14.06 -59.98 -6.19
N ASP A 22 13.07 -59.31 -6.79
CA ASP A 22 12.43 -59.66 -8.05
C ASP A 22 12.71 -58.60 -9.13
N GLU A 23 13.76 -58.86 -9.93
CA GLU A 23 14.12 -58.05 -11.10
C GLU A 23 13.02 -57.96 -12.15
N GLN A 24 12.15 -58.98 -12.29
CA GLN A 24 11.11 -58.97 -13.34
C GLN A 24 10.00 -57.99 -12.97
N LEU A 25 9.60 -57.97 -11.70
CA LEU A 25 8.62 -57.02 -11.18
C LEU A 25 9.15 -55.59 -11.27
N LEU A 26 10.40 -55.33 -10.88
CA LEU A 26 11.03 -54.02 -10.99
C LEU A 26 11.04 -53.52 -12.44
N ARG A 27 11.55 -54.33 -13.39
CA ARG A 27 11.64 -53.96 -14.82
C ARG A 27 10.25 -53.75 -15.46
N PHE A 28 9.24 -54.52 -15.07
CA PHE A 28 7.86 -54.34 -15.52
C PHE A 28 7.27 -53.00 -15.03
N LEU A 29 7.44 -52.68 -13.75
CA LEU A 29 6.92 -51.45 -13.14
C LEU A 29 7.64 -50.20 -13.65
N GLN A 30 8.97 -50.26 -13.82
CA GLN A 30 9.76 -49.19 -14.42
C GLN A 30 9.21 -48.81 -15.80
N LYS A 31 9.06 -49.81 -16.68
CA LYS A 31 8.51 -49.60 -18.03
C LYS A 31 7.08 -49.07 -17.98
N LYS A 32 6.21 -49.58 -17.10
CA LYS A 32 4.84 -49.11 -16.98
C LYS A 32 4.73 -47.66 -16.49
N PHE A 33 5.67 -47.19 -15.68
CA PHE A 33 5.76 -45.79 -15.31
C PHE A 33 6.15 -44.92 -16.50
N ASP A 34 7.25 -45.25 -17.18
CA ASP A 34 7.73 -44.46 -18.33
C ASP A 34 6.74 -44.45 -19.51
N ASP A 35 6.10 -45.59 -19.82
CA ASP A 35 5.04 -45.73 -20.84
C ASP A 35 3.81 -44.81 -20.58
N ASN A 36 3.61 -44.28 -19.36
CA ASN A 36 2.39 -43.55 -18.95
C ASN A 36 2.64 -42.19 -18.27
N LYS A 37 3.90 -41.80 -18.09
CA LYS A 37 4.36 -40.64 -17.31
C LYS A 37 3.55 -39.37 -17.56
N ASP A 38 3.38 -38.99 -18.82
CA ASP A 38 2.71 -37.73 -19.21
C ASP A 38 1.18 -37.79 -19.04
N ASN A 39 0.58 -38.99 -19.11
CA ASN A 39 -0.84 -39.19 -18.79
C ASN A 39 -1.11 -39.17 -17.27
N ILE A 40 -0.15 -39.62 -16.46
CA ILE A 40 -0.26 -39.63 -14.99
C ILE A 40 -0.17 -38.19 -14.44
N CYS A 41 0.77 -37.38 -14.95
CA CYS A 41 0.91 -35.99 -14.53
C CYS A 41 -0.29 -35.11 -14.91
N ASN A 42 -0.99 -35.41 -16.01
CA ASN A 42 -2.12 -34.61 -16.49
C ASN A 42 -3.50 -35.08 -15.98
N ASN A 43 -3.61 -36.14 -15.17
CA ASN A 43 -4.91 -36.72 -14.80
C ASN A 43 -5.15 -36.79 -13.29
N TYR A 44 -5.81 -35.75 -12.77
CA TYR A 44 -6.18 -35.59 -11.35
C TYR A 44 -6.92 -36.80 -10.74
N LYS A 45 -7.68 -37.58 -11.54
CA LYS A 45 -8.37 -38.78 -11.05
C LYS A 45 -7.38 -39.91 -10.68
N ILE A 46 -6.28 -40.06 -11.41
CA ILE A 46 -5.24 -41.05 -11.10
C ILE A 46 -4.48 -40.63 -9.84
N ILE A 47 -4.11 -39.34 -9.75
CA ILE A 47 -3.48 -38.76 -8.55
C ILE A 47 -4.36 -38.98 -7.32
N LYS A 48 -5.68 -38.76 -7.44
CA LYS A 48 -6.63 -39.03 -6.35
C LYS A 48 -6.70 -40.52 -5.96
N ILE A 49 -6.81 -41.44 -6.92
CA ILE A 49 -6.86 -42.89 -6.64
C ILE A 49 -5.60 -43.36 -5.89
N LEU A 50 -4.42 -42.85 -6.25
CA LEU A 50 -3.16 -43.15 -5.56
C LEU A 50 -3.15 -42.57 -4.12
N ASN A 51 -3.66 -41.36 -3.93
CA ASN A 51 -3.76 -40.71 -2.61
C ASN A 51 -4.78 -41.42 -1.69
N ASP A 52 -5.94 -41.79 -2.22
CA ASP A 52 -6.99 -42.49 -1.49
C ASP A 52 -6.54 -43.92 -1.11
N GLY A 53 -5.77 -44.60 -1.97
CA GLY A 53 -5.13 -45.89 -1.66
C GLY A 53 -4.08 -45.79 -0.56
N TRP A 54 -3.26 -44.73 -0.57
CA TRP A 54 -2.25 -44.46 0.47
C TRP A 54 -2.86 -44.26 1.85
N HIS A 55 -3.93 -43.45 1.97
CA HIS A 55 -4.62 -43.28 3.25
C HIS A 55 -5.23 -44.59 3.78
N LYS A 56 -5.73 -45.44 2.88
CA LYS A 56 -6.32 -46.73 3.27
C LYS A 56 -5.28 -47.72 3.80
N PHE A 57 -4.08 -47.73 3.22
CA PHE A 57 -2.96 -48.56 3.69
C PHE A 57 -2.55 -48.20 5.14
N HIS A 58 -2.38 -46.91 5.44
CA HIS A 58 -2.01 -46.47 6.78
C HIS A 58 -3.08 -46.72 7.86
N GLN A 59 -4.37 -46.72 7.49
CA GLN A 59 -5.46 -47.06 8.42
C GLN A 59 -5.46 -48.53 8.86
N ASP A 60 -4.73 -49.43 8.18
CA ASP A 60 -4.58 -50.83 8.60
C ASP A 60 -3.24 -51.08 9.34
N ASP A 61 -2.17 -50.32 9.05
CA ASP A 61 -0.92 -50.33 9.85
C ASP A 61 -1.13 -49.83 11.29
N GLU A 62 -1.95 -48.80 11.53
CA GLU A 62 -2.21 -48.24 12.87
C GLU A 62 -2.91 -49.22 13.86
N LYS A 63 -3.28 -50.43 13.41
CA LYS A 63 -4.01 -51.42 14.22
C LYS A 63 -3.12 -52.44 14.93
N GLN A 64 -1.78 -52.37 14.82
CA GLN A 64 -0.86 -53.26 15.55
C GLN A 64 0.08 -52.50 16.51
N PRO A 65 -0.08 -52.66 17.84
CA PRO A 65 0.81 -52.03 18.81
C PRO A 65 2.13 -52.81 18.97
N ILE A 66 3.26 -52.12 18.85
CA ILE A 66 4.61 -52.69 19.06
C ILE A 66 5.15 -52.26 20.43
N SER A 67 5.63 -53.22 21.22
CA SER A 67 6.19 -53.01 22.55
C SER A 67 7.69 -52.69 22.53
N GLN A 68 8.14 -51.85 23.47
CA GLN A 68 9.56 -51.52 23.68
C GLN A 68 10.28 -52.55 24.57
N PRO A 69 11.61 -52.71 24.39
CA PRO A 69 12.51 -53.10 25.47
C PRO A 69 13.71 -52.14 25.68
N ASN A 70 14.04 -51.96 26.96
CA ASN A 70 15.05 -51.07 27.57
C ASN A 70 16.55 -51.31 27.24
N HIS A 71 17.36 -50.25 27.46
CA HIS A 71 18.75 -50.23 27.99
C HIS A 71 19.87 -50.94 27.17
N HIS A 72 21.19 -50.70 27.35
CA HIS A 72 21.99 -49.95 28.36
C HIS A 72 23.22 -49.26 27.70
N GLN A 73 24.28 -48.94 28.47
CA GLN A 73 25.51 -48.23 28.02
C GLN A 73 26.64 -49.20 27.64
N GLU A 74 27.48 -48.85 26.65
CA GLU A 74 28.81 -49.47 26.45
C GLU A 74 29.88 -48.48 25.95
N THR A 75 31.12 -48.66 26.42
CA THR A 75 32.40 -48.19 25.82
C THR A 75 33.54 -49.07 26.40
N PRO A 76 34.72 -49.17 25.76
CA PRO A 76 34.90 -49.67 24.38
C PRO A 76 36.06 -50.70 24.30
N LEU A 77 36.20 -51.43 23.19
CA LEU A 77 37.44 -52.14 22.84
C LEU A 77 37.58 -52.33 21.31
N ALA A 78 38.80 -52.64 20.85
CA ALA A 78 39.22 -52.45 19.45
C ALA A 78 39.86 -53.75 18.84
N PRO A 79 40.62 -53.75 17.73
CA PRO A 79 40.11 -54.42 16.52
C PRO A 79 41.04 -55.47 15.87
N ALA A 80 40.46 -56.28 14.98
CA ALA A 80 41.11 -57.11 13.95
C ALA A 80 40.01 -57.60 12.97
N ALA A 81 40.25 -58.12 11.78
CA ALA A 81 41.28 -57.96 10.73
C ALA A 81 40.87 -58.92 9.58
N GLU A 82 41.38 -58.72 8.35
CA GLU A 82 41.58 -59.80 7.33
C GLU A 82 40.32 -60.50 6.73
N GLU A 83 40.31 -61.01 5.48
CA GLU A 83 41.20 -60.80 4.32
C GLU A 83 40.51 -61.18 2.98
N SER A 84 41.00 -60.61 1.86
CA SER A 84 40.85 -61.14 0.47
C SER A 84 39.43 -61.10 -0.16
N SER A 85 39.24 -61.34 -1.47
CA SER A 85 40.18 -61.65 -2.56
C SER A 85 39.75 -61.05 -3.92
N VAL A 86 40.70 -60.99 -4.86
CA VAL A 86 40.62 -60.40 -6.21
C VAL A 86 40.51 -61.55 -7.26
N PRO A 87 39.74 -61.42 -8.36
CA PRO A 87 40.39 -61.10 -9.64
C PRO A 87 39.60 -60.22 -10.63
N SER A 88 40.35 -59.34 -11.30
CA SER A 88 39.94 -58.53 -12.46
C SER A 88 39.96 -59.33 -13.78
N MET A 89 39.32 -58.80 -14.84
CA MET A 89 39.76 -59.10 -16.20
C MET A 89 39.59 -57.90 -17.14
N GLN A 90 40.63 -57.61 -17.93
CA GLN A 90 40.76 -56.45 -18.81
C GLN A 90 39.90 -56.55 -20.09
N ARG A 91 39.63 -55.41 -20.72
CA ARG A 91 39.99 -55.21 -22.14
C ARG A 91 40.09 -53.73 -22.52
N GLU A 92 41.19 -53.37 -23.17
CA GLU A 92 41.40 -52.04 -23.77
C GLU A 92 40.82 -51.95 -25.20
N ILE A 93 40.61 -50.72 -25.67
CA ILE A 93 40.81 -50.34 -27.08
C ILE A 93 41.54 -48.99 -27.09
N ASP A 94 42.68 -48.92 -27.77
CA ASP A 94 43.47 -47.70 -27.96
C ASP A 94 42.83 -46.70 -28.94
N SER A 95 43.12 -45.41 -28.76
CA SER A 95 43.62 -44.59 -29.89
C SER A 95 44.33 -43.31 -29.42
N THR A 96 45.57 -43.17 -29.88
CA THR A 96 46.41 -41.97 -29.87
C THR A 96 45.97 -40.97 -30.97
N ALA A 97 46.50 -39.74 -31.11
CA ALA A 97 47.05 -38.71 -30.21
C ALA A 97 47.46 -37.50 -31.11
N LEU A 98 47.99 -36.41 -30.52
CA LEU A 98 48.66 -35.28 -31.20
C LEU A 98 47.77 -34.37 -32.11
N GLU A 99 48.08 -33.10 -32.39
CA GLU A 99 48.78 -32.06 -31.60
C GLU A 99 48.61 -30.66 -32.25
N LYS A 100 48.93 -29.60 -31.48
CA LYS A 100 49.56 -28.33 -31.93
C LYS A 100 48.90 -27.44 -33.01
N ASN A 101 48.51 -26.24 -32.53
CA ASN A 101 49.19 -24.95 -32.77
C ASN A 101 48.54 -23.84 -33.63
N ASN A 102 48.64 -22.63 -33.02
CA ASN A 102 48.92 -21.31 -33.61
C ASN A 102 47.79 -20.55 -34.33
N LYS A 103 47.43 -19.32 -33.89
CA LYS A 103 48.13 -17.99 -33.98
C LYS A 103 47.71 -17.29 -35.29
N THR A 104 47.26 -16.04 -35.31
CA THR A 104 48.12 -14.84 -35.20
C THR A 104 47.29 -13.54 -35.32
N GLN A 105 47.55 -12.55 -34.44
CA GLN A 105 47.60 -11.06 -34.56
C GLN A 105 46.85 -10.28 -35.69
N ALA A 106 46.60 -8.95 -35.61
CA ALA A 106 46.49 -7.90 -34.57
C ALA A 106 46.33 -6.52 -35.31
N ILE A 107 46.58 -5.37 -34.63
CA ILE A 107 46.91 -4.02 -35.23
C ILE A 107 45.67 -3.31 -35.83
N ALA A 108 45.39 -2.00 -35.71
CA ALA A 108 46.04 -0.75 -35.25
C ALA A 108 44.93 0.33 -34.97
N ASP A 109 45.13 1.55 -34.46
CA ASP A 109 46.19 2.27 -33.73
C ASP A 109 45.62 3.63 -33.19
N GLU A 110 46.29 4.24 -32.20
CA GLU A 110 46.44 5.70 -31.95
C GLU A 110 45.19 6.64 -31.77
N ALA A 111 45.24 7.79 -31.07
CA ALA A 111 46.31 8.47 -30.32
C ALA A 111 45.79 9.39 -29.17
N THR A 112 46.69 9.66 -28.21
CA THR A 112 46.95 10.89 -27.39
C THR A 112 46.09 12.16 -27.62
N THR A 113 45.80 13.08 -26.68
CA THR A 113 46.63 13.82 -25.66
C THR A 113 45.64 14.76 -24.86
N GLN A 114 45.86 15.42 -23.70
CA GLN A 114 46.95 15.61 -22.70
C GLN A 114 46.37 15.83 -21.26
N LEU A 115 47.24 15.64 -20.25
CA LEU A 115 47.43 16.32 -18.94
C LEU A 115 46.46 17.45 -18.45
N GLU A 116 46.16 17.42 -17.15
CA GLU A 116 46.70 18.40 -16.17
C GLU A 116 46.83 17.77 -14.76
N HIS A 117 47.49 18.46 -13.82
CA HIS A 117 47.70 18.00 -12.42
C HIS A 117 47.32 19.11 -11.43
N SER A 118 46.68 18.75 -10.33
CA SER A 118 46.78 19.50 -9.07
C SER A 118 46.69 18.55 -7.87
N ASP A 119 47.81 18.37 -7.17
CA ASP A 119 47.83 17.71 -5.86
C ASP A 119 47.12 18.58 -4.81
N GLY A 120 46.33 17.94 -3.94
CA GLY A 120 45.49 18.61 -2.95
C GLY A 120 45.25 17.76 -1.71
N GLN A 121 46.30 17.16 -1.15
CA GLN A 121 46.20 16.36 0.07
C GLN A 121 45.81 17.20 1.29
N HIS A 122 44.69 16.85 1.94
CA HIS A 122 44.54 17.02 3.38
C HIS A 122 43.71 15.87 3.96
N HIS A 123 44.27 15.15 4.94
CA HIS A 123 43.56 14.12 5.70
C HIS A 123 42.70 14.75 6.82
N PRO A 124 41.67 14.03 7.32
CA PRO A 124 40.66 14.58 8.22
C PRO A 124 41.03 14.45 9.70
N GLU A 125 40.36 15.25 10.54
CA GLU A 125 40.11 14.93 11.96
C GLU A 125 38.61 15.09 12.29
N PRO A 126 38.08 14.35 13.30
CA PRO A 126 36.65 14.28 13.57
C PRO A 126 36.16 15.35 14.55
N ILE A 127 34.87 15.70 14.48
CA ILE A 127 34.17 16.46 15.51
C ILE A 127 33.06 15.59 16.11
N LEU A 128 33.07 15.45 17.44
CA LEU A 128 32.06 14.76 18.25
C LEU A 128 31.23 15.80 19.03
N SER A 129 29.99 16.02 18.62
CA SER A 129 28.94 16.74 19.39
C SER A 129 27.65 16.77 18.57
N GLU A 130 26.43 16.62 19.10
CA GLU A 130 25.99 16.15 20.43
C GLU A 130 24.53 15.68 20.30
N ASN A 131 23.98 14.98 21.31
CA ASN A 131 22.58 14.54 21.27
C ASN A 131 21.63 15.67 21.72
N GLU A 132 20.62 16.01 20.90
CA GLU A 132 19.38 16.61 21.42
C GLU A 132 18.16 15.89 20.85
N ASN A 133 17.54 15.04 21.68
CA ASN A 133 16.17 14.57 21.45
C ASN A 133 15.20 15.71 21.77
N SER A 134 14.41 16.17 20.79
CA SER A 134 13.26 17.04 21.03
C SER A 134 11.95 16.31 20.67
N GLU A 135 11.41 15.55 21.63
CA GLU A 135 10.09 14.91 21.51
C GLU A 135 8.97 15.97 21.44
N TYR A 136 8.51 16.32 20.24
CA TYR A 136 7.30 17.12 20.08
C TYR A 136 6.04 16.24 20.22
N GLN A 137 5.61 16.02 21.47
CA GLN A 137 4.33 15.39 21.76
C GLN A 137 3.17 16.30 21.34
N VAL A 138 2.58 16.02 20.17
CA VAL A 138 1.31 16.63 19.76
C VAL A 138 0.17 15.92 20.50
N GLN A 139 -0.44 16.60 21.48
CA GLN A 139 -1.63 16.09 22.16
C GLN A 139 -2.85 16.17 21.24
N ALA A 140 -3.35 15.01 20.80
CA ALA A 140 -4.63 14.93 20.11
C ALA A 140 -5.77 15.30 21.06
N VAL A 141 -6.58 16.29 20.68
CA VAL A 141 -7.79 16.68 21.41
C VAL A 141 -8.98 15.91 20.83
N SER A 142 -9.49 14.94 21.59
CA SER A 142 -10.64 14.12 21.18
C SER A 142 -11.96 14.75 21.62
N ASP A 143 -12.66 15.43 20.72
CA ASP A 143 -14.02 15.93 20.97
C ASP A 143 -15.04 14.78 20.92
N THR A 144 -15.36 14.19 22.08
CA THR A 144 -16.42 13.19 22.22
C THR A 144 -17.78 13.87 22.40
N GLN A 145 -18.63 13.84 21.37
CA GLN A 145 -20.04 14.20 21.51
C GLN A 145 -20.78 13.17 22.39
N THR A 146 -21.61 13.67 23.31
CA THR A 146 -22.44 12.86 24.20
C THR A 146 -23.88 12.80 23.70
N ASP A 147 -24.37 11.61 23.40
CA ASP A 147 -25.81 11.33 23.32
C ASP A 147 -26.32 10.70 24.62
N VAL A 148 -27.58 10.96 24.96
CA VAL A 148 -28.17 10.67 26.27
C VAL A 148 -29.38 9.74 26.15
N PRO A 149 -29.53 8.78 27.07
CA PRO A 149 -30.85 8.44 27.58
C PRO A 149 -30.90 8.44 29.12
N ASP A 150 -32.03 8.92 29.66
CA ASP A 150 -32.35 8.86 31.10
C ASP A 150 -32.41 7.42 31.63
N THR A 151 -31.94 7.20 32.86
CA THR A 151 -32.80 6.55 33.87
C THR A 151 -32.38 6.89 35.31
N GLN A 152 -33.34 6.81 36.22
CA GLN A 152 -33.21 7.22 37.62
C GLN A 152 -32.64 6.11 38.51
N THR A 153 -31.85 6.47 39.55
CA THR A 153 -32.10 6.00 40.93
C THR A 153 -31.27 6.77 41.98
N GLU A 154 -31.68 6.67 43.24
CA GLU A 154 -31.19 7.49 44.35
C GLU A 154 -30.09 6.82 45.21
N THR A 155 -29.24 7.68 45.80
CA THR A 155 -28.68 7.61 47.16
C THR A 155 -27.98 6.32 47.65
N ILE A 156 -26.69 6.46 48.00
CA ILE A 156 -26.14 6.00 49.29
C ILE A 156 -24.95 6.90 49.68
N ARG A 157 -24.76 7.14 50.99
CA ARG A 157 -23.69 8.01 51.52
C ARG A 157 -22.45 7.17 51.92
N PRO A 158 -21.21 7.64 51.67
CA PRO A 158 -20.02 7.00 52.22
C PRO A 158 -19.92 7.22 53.74
N VAL A 159 -19.47 6.20 54.46
CA VAL A 159 -19.24 6.26 55.92
C VAL A 159 -17.80 6.65 56.21
N SER A 160 -17.61 7.45 57.26
CA SER A 160 -16.35 8.03 57.71
C SER A 160 -15.26 7.01 58.07
N ASN A 161 -14.00 7.41 57.89
CA ASN A 161 -12.96 7.09 58.88
C ASN A 161 -12.23 8.35 59.39
N LYS A 162 -12.51 8.67 60.64
CA LYS A 162 -11.66 9.43 61.57
C LYS A 162 -10.46 8.53 61.96
N THR A 163 -9.33 8.98 62.51
CA THR A 163 -8.80 10.30 62.91
C THR A 163 -7.30 10.10 63.23
N ILE A 164 -6.47 11.15 63.15
CA ILE A 164 -5.37 11.39 64.12
C ILE A 164 -5.26 12.91 64.33
N LEU A 165 -5.07 13.35 65.59
CA LEU A 165 -4.82 14.75 65.96
C LEU A 165 -3.33 14.98 66.25
N ASN A 166 -2.89 16.23 66.15
CA ASN A 166 -2.34 17.04 67.27
C ASN A 166 -1.86 18.41 66.70
N HIS A 167 -2.54 19.52 67.01
CA HIS A 167 -2.39 20.34 68.23
C HIS A 167 -1.15 21.26 68.24
N ILE A 168 -1.35 22.51 67.82
CA ILE A 168 -0.82 23.72 68.49
C ILE A 168 -2.01 24.67 68.69
N SER A 169 -2.03 25.41 69.81
CA SER A 169 -3.22 26.12 70.31
C SER A 169 -3.40 27.55 69.78
N THR A 170 -4.61 28.08 69.97
CA THR A 170 -4.92 29.53 70.00
C THR A 170 -4.19 30.20 71.19
N ASP A 171 -3.92 31.51 71.22
CA ASP A 171 -4.93 32.58 71.27
C ASP A 171 -4.35 34.02 71.17
N ALA A 172 -5.27 34.99 71.15
CA ALA A 172 -5.07 36.41 71.46
C ALA A 172 -4.09 37.27 70.62
N LEU A 173 -4.63 37.94 69.59
CA LEU A 173 -4.81 39.41 69.66
C LEU A 173 -5.89 39.87 68.67
N ALA A 174 -6.74 40.80 69.11
CA ALA A 174 -7.86 41.31 68.33
C ALA A 174 -7.61 42.74 67.81
N GLN A 175 -8.43 43.17 66.85
CA GLN A 175 -8.57 44.54 66.32
C GLN A 175 -7.50 45.02 65.30
N ALA A 176 -7.69 44.60 64.05
CA ALA A 176 -7.44 45.45 62.88
C ALA A 176 -8.62 45.33 61.91
N LYS A 177 -9.10 46.43 61.34
CA LYS A 177 -10.13 46.41 60.28
C LYS A 177 -9.50 46.07 58.92
N PRO A 178 -10.20 45.35 58.02
CA PRO A 178 -9.62 44.88 56.77
C PRO A 178 -9.29 46.04 55.81
N ILE A 179 -8.07 46.05 55.29
CA ILE A 179 -7.66 46.93 54.19
C ILE A 179 -7.93 46.19 52.87
N GLY A 180 -8.85 46.72 52.09
CA GLY A 180 -8.96 46.51 50.64
C GLY A 180 -8.96 45.05 50.14
N GLN A 181 -10.14 44.44 50.08
CA GLN A 181 -10.37 43.44 49.03
C GLN A 181 -10.14 44.14 47.68
N ARG A 182 -9.05 43.78 46.99
CA ARG A 182 -8.76 44.28 45.65
C ARG A 182 -9.85 43.76 44.72
N ALA A 183 -10.71 44.65 44.23
CA ALA A 183 -11.79 44.27 43.32
C ALA A 183 -11.24 43.48 42.14
N GLN A 184 -11.80 42.32 41.88
CA GLN A 184 -11.50 41.54 40.68
C GLN A 184 -11.87 42.39 39.46
N ALA A 185 -11.00 42.41 38.45
CA ALA A 185 -11.32 43.06 37.18
C ALA A 185 -12.50 42.34 36.52
N PRO A 186 -13.40 43.06 35.82
CA PRO A 186 -14.42 42.39 35.02
C PRO A 186 -13.74 41.48 33.99
N GLN A 187 -14.21 40.24 33.88
CA GLN A 187 -13.74 39.31 32.85
C GLN A 187 -14.20 39.81 31.47
N ASN A 188 -13.37 39.61 30.44
CA ASN A 188 -13.77 39.86 29.05
C ASN A 188 -15.03 39.03 28.73
N THR A 189 -16.15 39.69 28.44
CA THR A 189 -17.45 39.06 28.19
C THR A 189 -17.62 38.51 26.77
N PHE A 190 -16.66 38.75 25.89
CA PHE A 190 -16.64 38.25 24.52
C PHE A 190 -15.23 37.80 24.13
N SER A 191 -15.15 36.87 23.17
CA SER A 191 -13.92 36.38 22.57
C SER A 191 -14.03 36.45 21.04
N LEU A 192 -12.95 36.84 20.37
CA LEU A 192 -12.88 36.85 18.92
C LEU A 192 -12.33 35.51 18.39
N PRO A 193 -13.00 34.86 17.41
CA PRO A 193 -12.51 33.63 16.81
C PRO A 193 -11.25 33.90 15.98
N ASN A 194 -10.38 32.89 15.85
CA ASN A 194 -9.25 32.92 14.93
C ASN A 194 -9.73 33.08 13.48
N ALA A 195 -8.93 33.76 12.67
CA ALA A 195 -9.17 33.95 11.25
C ALA A 195 -8.31 32.98 10.43
N ASN A 196 -8.46 32.99 9.10
CA ASN A 196 -7.64 32.18 8.20
C ASN A 196 -7.21 33.06 7.02
N LYS A 197 -5.97 32.93 6.56
CA LYS A 197 -5.46 33.58 5.34
C LYS A 197 -6.40 33.29 4.15
N GLY A 198 -6.66 34.30 3.32
CA GLY A 198 -7.44 34.20 2.10
C GLY A 198 -8.95 33.97 2.27
N LYS A 199 -9.43 33.65 3.47
CA LYS A 199 -10.86 33.39 3.73
C LYS A 199 -11.57 34.64 4.28
N PRO A 200 -12.82 34.93 3.87
CA PRO A 200 -13.61 35.98 4.49
C PRO A 200 -13.77 35.77 6.00
N TYR A 201 -13.56 36.84 6.76
CA TYR A 201 -13.73 36.89 8.20
C TYR A 201 -14.86 37.86 8.55
N LYS A 202 -15.71 37.47 9.51
CA LYS A 202 -16.67 38.37 10.14
C LYS A 202 -16.91 37.97 11.59
N ALA A 203 -16.60 38.87 12.51
CA ALA A 203 -16.85 38.72 13.94
C ALA A 203 -17.70 39.90 14.45
N PRO A 204 -19.02 39.71 14.69
CA PRO A 204 -19.86 40.75 15.28
C PRO A 204 -19.47 40.99 16.75
N LEU A 205 -19.59 42.24 17.21
CA LEU A 205 -19.26 42.64 18.57
C LEU A 205 -20.51 43.05 19.38
N PRO A 206 -20.51 42.84 20.71
CA PRO A 206 -21.51 43.42 21.61
C PRO A 206 -21.62 44.93 21.41
N ALA A 207 -22.83 45.48 21.44
CA ALA A 207 -23.09 46.90 21.13
C ALA A 207 -22.38 47.88 22.08
N GLU A 208 -21.91 47.40 23.24
CA GLU A 208 -21.13 48.15 24.20
C GLU A 208 -19.62 48.24 23.87
N VAL A 209 -19.14 47.61 22.78
CA VAL A 209 -17.72 47.53 22.38
C VAL A 209 -17.44 48.34 21.11
N GLU A 210 -16.41 49.19 21.11
CA GLU A 210 -15.90 49.85 19.90
C GLU A 210 -14.41 49.52 19.69
N ILE A 211 -14.05 49.10 18.47
CA ILE A 211 -12.66 48.87 18.08
C ILE A 211 -11.92 50.21 17.91
N LEU A 212 -10.78 50.31 18.59
CA LEU A 212 -9.85 51.43 18.54
C LEU A 212 -8.74 51.21 17.50
N GLN A 213 -8.22 49.98 17.41
CA GLN A 213 -7.10 49.65 16.53
C GLN A 213 -7.05 48.16 16.19
N ILE A 214 -6.70 47.85 14.94
CA ILE A 214 -6.29 46.52 14.47
C ILE A 214 -4.81 46.61 14.12
N ILE A 215 -3.99 45.68 14.61
CA ILE A 215 -2.53 45.68 14.44
C ILE A 215 -2.05 44.29 14.01
N PRO A 216 -1.34 44.13 12.88
CA PRO A 216 -1.00 45.16 11.91
C PRO A 216 -2.21 45.59 11.07
N ALA A 217 -2.18 46.83 10.54
CA ALA A 217 -3.34 47.44 9.89
C ALA A 217 -3.51 47.04 8.40
N ASP A 218 -2.45 46.52 7.78
CA ASP A 218 -2.42 46.00 6.41
C ASP A 218 -2.85 44.52 6.31
N ILE A 219 -3.20 43.88 7.43
CA ILE A 219 -3.59 42.47 7.49
C ILE A 219 -4.81 42.14 6.61
N GLY A 220 -5.65 43.12 6.26
CA GLY A 220 -6.88 42.92 5.49
C GLY A 220 -8.15 42.76 6.34
N LEU A 221 -8.08 43.09 7.64
CA LEU A 221 -9.22 43.17 8.55
C LEU A 221 -9.49 44.63 8.94
N PHE A 222 -10.77 45.03 8.99
CA PHE A 222 -11.22 46.37 9.33
C PHE A 222 -12.42 46.35 10.29
N TRP A 223 -12.68 47.48 10.95
CA TRP A 223 -13.86 47.67 11.80
C TRP A 223 -15.01 48.25 10.97
N ASP A 224 -16.06 47.46 10.78
CA ASP A 224 -17.30 47.90 10.13
C ASP A 224 -18.28 48.44 11.18
N LYS A 225 -18.51 49.76 11.13
CA LYS A 225 -19.44 50.47 12.02
C LYS A 225 -20.91 50.31 11.65
N GLU A 226 -21.22 49.92 10.41
CA GLU A 226 -22.60 49.73 9.95
C GLU A 226 -23.13 48.36 10.35
N THR A 227 -22.31 47.31 10.22
CA THR A 227 -22.70 45.95 10.67
C THR A 227 -22.15 45.53 12.03
N HIS A 228 -21.53 46.47 12.76
CA HIS A 228 -20.98 46.31 14.11
C HIS A 228 -20.05 45.09 14.27
N ALA A 229 -19.18 44.89 13.28
CA ALA A 229 -18.35 43.69 13.16
C ALA A 229 -16.92 43.99 12.70
N ILE A 230 -15.94 43.23 13.19
CA ILE A 230 -14.64 43.14 12.51
C ILE A 230 -14.86 42.29 11.26
N SER A 231 -14.56 42.83 10.08
CA SER A 231 -14.80 42.20 8.78
C SER A 231 -13.57 42.29 7.89
N GLY A 232 -13.47 41.44 6.87
CA GLY A 232 -12.44 41.52 5.83
C GLY A 232 -11.97 40.15 5.34
N THR A 233 -10.76 40.10 4.79
CA THR A 233 -10.11 38.86 4.33
C THR A 233 -8.61 38.96 4.65
N PRO A 234 -8.08 38.16 5.60
CA PRO A 234 -6.67 38.25 5.97
C PRO A 234 -5.72 37.90 4.83
N GLN A 235 -4.71 38.72 4.59
CA GLN A 235 -3.77 38.55 3.47
C GLN A 235 -2.59 37.62 3.79
N TYR A 236 -2.20 37.52 5.06
CA TYR A 236 -1.06 36.72 5.52
C TYR A 236 -1.26 36.20 6.95
N SER A 237 -0.53 35.15 7.34
CA SER A 237 -0.56 34.57 8.70
C SER A 237 0.11 35.50 9.70
N ASN A 238 -0.56 35.83 10.81
CA ASN A 238 0.00 36.64 11.90
C ASN A 238 -0.85 36.58 13.18
N ASN A 239 -0.27 37.01 14.32
CA ASN A 239 -1.01 37.36 15.53
C ASN A 239 -1.51 38.80 15.44
N VAL A 240 -2.82 38.98 15.24
CA VAL A 240 -3.47 40.28 15.07
C VAL A 240 -3.98 40.79 16.41
N ARG A 241 -3.44 41.92 16.88
CA ARG A 241 -3.87 42.55 18.13
C ARG A 241 -5.01 43.53 17.88
N ILE A 242 -6.13 43.25 18.53
CA ILE A 242 -7.37 44.01 18.46
C ILE A 242 -7.51 44.80 19.75
N LYS A 243 -7.37 46.13 19.66
CA LYS A 243 -7.58 47.04 20.79
C LYS A 243 -8.98 47.63 20.71
N TYR A 244 -9.68 47.64 21.84
CA TYR A 244 -11.05 48.13 21.95
C TYR A 244 -11.27 48.93 23.22
N ARG A 245 -12.35 49.69 23.23
CA ARG A 245 -12.97 50.24 24.45
C ARG A 245 -14.35 49.62 24.64
N TYR A 246 -14.77 49.46 25.88
CA TYR A 246 -16.10 48.98 26.21
C TYR A 246 -16.72 49.79 27.36
N TRP A 247 -18.04 49.95 27.34
CA TRP A 247 -18.76 50.69 28.37
C TRP A 247 -18.95 49.85 29.63
N VAL A 248 -18.60 50.39 30.81
CA VAL A 248 -18.78 49.70 32.09
C VAL A 248 -19.77 50.44 32.98
N ASN A 249 -20.89 49.77 33.28
CA ASN A 249 -21.98 50.33 34.07
C ASN A 249 -21.86 49.94 35.55
N ARG A 250 -21.05 50.69 36.31
CA ARG A 250 -20.91 50.52 37.76
C ARG A 250 -22.09 51.21 38.48
N GLY A 251 -22.86 50.45 39.25
CA GLY A 251 -24.28 50.75 39.52
C GLY A 251 -24.63 52.02 40.32
N LEU A 252 -25.92 52.40 40.20
CA LEU A 252 -26.66 53.50 40.86
C LEU A 252 -26.16 54.94 40.66
N ALA A 253 -24.86 55.18 40.49
CA ALA A 253 -24.33 56.49 40.13
C ALA A 253 -23.96 56.50 38.64
N ARG A 254 -24.91 56.90 37.76
CA ARG A 254 -24.70 56.92 36.30
C ARG A 254 -23.54 57.85 35.91
N LYS A 255 -22.36 57.25 35.74
CA LYS A 255 -21.27 57.74 34.92
C LYS A 255 -20.84 56.60 34.04
N GLU A 256 -21.14 56.74 32.76
CA GLU A 256 -20.66 55.82 31.72
C GLU A 256 -19.15 56.02 31.58
N PHE A 257 -18.38 55.00 31.92
CA PHE A 257 -16.93 54.99 31.77
C PHE A 257 -16.54 53.97 30.70
N PHE A 258 -15.55 54.33 29.89
CA PHE A 258 -14.86 53.36 29.04
C PHE A 258 -13.75 52.68 29.83
N GLU A 259 -13.71 51.35 29.78
CA GLU A 259 -12.51 50.57 30.09
C GLU A 259 -11.92 50.08 28.75
N ASN A 260 -10.59 49.98 28.66
CA ASN A 260 -9.90 49.53 27.45
C ASN A 260 -9.55 48.04 27.57
N GLY A 261 -9.62 47.31 26.46
CA GLY A 261 -9.19 45.92 26.37
C GLY A 261 -8.34 45.65 25.13
N GLU A 262 -7.62 44.53 25.14
CA GLU A 262 -6.86 44.01 24.01
C GLU A 262 -7.12 42.49 23.92
N GLN A 263 -7.31 42.00 22.71
CA GLN A 263 -7.40 40.56 22.37
C GLN A 263 -6.48 40.27 21.18
N THR A 264 -6.01 39.03 21.08
CA THR A 264 -5.25 38.56 19.91
C THR A 264 -6.11 37.60 19.11
N VAL A 265 -6.31 37.90 17.83
CA VAL A 265 -6.86 36.99 16.83
C VAL A 265 -5.68 36.40 16.07
N PHE A 266 -5.49 35.08 16.13
CA PHE A 266 -4.51 34.44 15.26
C PHE A 266 -5.13 34.26 13.87
N VAL A 267 -4.40 34.66 12.83
CA VAL A 267 -4.71 34.34 11.44
C VAL A 267 -3.95 33.08 11.10
N ASN A 268 -4.64 31.95 10.99
CA ASN A 268 -4.05 30.71 10.49
C ASN A 268 -3.49 30.92 9.07
N PRO A 269 -2.35 30.32 8.70
CA PRO A 269 -1.89 30.27 7.31
C PRO A 269 -2.90 29.54 6.41
N ASP A 270 -2.75 29.64 5.10
CA ASP A 270 -3.38 28.64 4.23
C ASP A 270 -2.60 27.33 4.45
N PRO A 271 -3.25 26.17 4.73
CA PRO A 271 -2.55 24.90 4.83
C PRO A 271 -1.66 24.57 3.62
N LYS A 272 -1.93 25.15 2.44
CA LYS A 272 -1.07 25.05 1.25
C LYS A 272 0.26 25.78 1.37
N ASP A 273 0.32 26.87 2.14
CA ASP A 273 1.56 27.64 2.38
C ASP A 273 2.60 26.84 3.19
N LEU A 274 2.18 25.76 3.86
CA LEU A 274 3.00 24.96 4.77
C LEU A 274 3.76 23.83 4.08
N TRP A 275 3.46 23.53 2.82
CA TRP A 275 4.07 22.43 2.08
C TRP A 275 5.07 22.94 1.05
N GLU A 276 6.34 22.57 1.23
CA GLU A 276 7.37 22.77 0.23
C GLU A 276 7.40 21.61 -0.77
N ASN A 277 7.82 21.87 -2.01
CA ASN A 277 8.05 20.84 -3.02
C ASN A 277 9.55 20.75 -3.33
N ILE A 278 10.30 20.12 -2.42
CA ILE A 278 11.75 19.93 -2.53
C ILE A 278 11.98 18.76 -3.51
N PRO A 279 12.75 18.93 -4.60
CA PRO A 279 13.07 17.82 -5.52
C PRO A 279 13.81 16.68 -4.81
N SER A 280 13.54 15.43 -5.16
CA SER A 280 14.32 14.31 -4.63
C SER A 280 15.75 14.27 -5.21
N ASN A 281 16.72 13.81 -4.42
CA ASN A 281 18.10 13.72 -4.90
C ASN A 281 18.27 12.50 -5.84
N GLN A 282 18.11 12.71 -7.14
CA GLN A 282 18.21 11.66 -8.17
C GLN A 282 19.61 10.99 -8.30
N ASN A 283 20.56 11.29 -7.41
CA ASN A 283 21.83 10.57 -7.23
C ASN A 283 21.79 9.52 -6.10
N ASP A 284 20.73 9.47 -5.29
CA ASP A 284 20.61 8.53 -4.18
C ASP A 284 20.38 7.08 -4.67
N ARG A 285 20.62 6.14 -3.74
CA ARG A 285 20.42 4.72 -3.98
C ARG A 285 18.96 4.41 -4.32
N PHE A 286 18.74 3.75 -5.45
CA PHE A 286 17.41 3.42 -5.98
C PHE A 286 16.50 4.64 -6.24
N ALA A 287 17.09 5.78 -6.62
CA ALA A 287 16.35 6.92 -7.13
C ALA A 287 15.44 6.50 -8.31
N LYS A 288 14.18 6.95 -8.27
CA LYS A 288 13.23 6.90 -9.40
C LYS A 288 12.57 8.28 -9.57
N PRO A 289 11.98 8.60 -10.74
CA PRO A 289 11.30 9.87 -10.93
C PRO A 289 10.16 10.10 -9.92
N ASP A 290 10.04 11.35 -9.43
CA ASP A 290 8.97 11.78 -8.51
C ASP A 290 7.56 11.70 -9.11
N GLN A 291 7.46 11.51 -10.43
CA GLN A 291 6.22 11.25 -11.13
C GLN A 291 6.48 10.36 -12.35
N ASP A 292 5.52 9.53 -12.75
CA ASP A 292 5.62 8.70 -13.95
C ASP A 292 4.23 8.44 -14.56
N LYS A 293 4.15 8.17 -15.87
CA LYS A 293 2.89 8.05 -16.60
C LYS A 293 3.00 7.12 -17.81
N LEU A 294 1.93 6.38 -18.10
CA LEU A 294 1.87 5.46 -19.23
C LEU A 294 0.46 5.44 -19.86
N ASN A 295 0.41 5.35 -21.19
CA ASN A 295 -0.84 5.25 -21.96
C ASN A 295 -0.63 4.29 -23.13
N LEU A 296 -1.39 3.19 -23.13
CA LEU A 296 -1.35 2.14 -24.14
C LEU A 296 -2.75 2.03 -24.77
N THR A 297 -2.84 2.26 -26.07
CA THR A 297 -4.09 1.99 -26.81
C THR A 297 -4.14 0.50 -27.17
N THR A 298 -5.25 -0.16 -26.84
CA THR A 298 -5.59 -1.51 -27.29
C THR A 298 -6.76 -1.41 -28.28
N ASP A 299 -7.13 -2.50 -28.95
CA ASP A 299 -8.33 -2.52 -29.79
C ASP A 299 -9.63 -2.76 -28.98
N GLU A 300 -9.51 -3.08 -27.69
CA GLU A 300 -10.64 -3.12 -26.75
C GLU A 300 -10.85 -1.80 -25.99
N GLY A 301 -9.80 -0.97 -25.81
CA GLY A 301 -9.85 0.28 -25.06
C GLY A 301 -8.52 1.03 -24.97
N ARG A 302 -8.31 1.73 -23.84
CA ARG A 302 -7.01 2.30 -23.44
C ARG A 302 -6.67 1.82 -22.04
N LEU A 303 -5.41 1.40 -21.83
CA LEU A 303 -4.81 1.28 -20.51
C LEU A 303 -4.05 2.57 -20.23
N ILE A 304 -4.36 3.24 -19.13
CA ILE A 304 -3.71 4.50 -18.74
C ILE A 304 -3.42 4.50 -17.25
N ALA A 305 -2.21 4.91 -16.88
CA ALA A 305 -1.80 5.03 -15.49
C ALA A 305 -0.89 6.24 -15.28
N ALA A 306 -0.92 6.78 -14.08
CA ALA A 306 -0.03 7.84 -13.63
C ALA A 306 0.23 7.70 -12.13
N ARG A 307 1.42 8.13 -11.70
CA ARG A 307 1.79 8.30 -10.29
C ARG A 307 2.43 9.66 -10.04
N VAL A 308 2.18 10.23 -8.87
CA VAL A 308 2.70 11.54 -8.43
C VAL A 308 3.11 11.47 -6.96
N ARG A 309 4.29 12.03 -6.65
CA ARG A 309 4.78 12.18 -5.27
C ARG A 309 3.84 13.02 -4.41
N GLY A 310 3.54 12.50 -3.24
CA GLY A 310 2.77 13.11 -2.17
C GLY A 310 3.48 14.28 -1.50
N ARG A 311 2.70 15.13 -0.84
CA ARG A 311 3.17 16.33 -0.16
C ARG A 311 4.01 16.00 1.08
N SER A 312 3.72 14.88 1.75
CA SER A 312 4.53 14.31 2.84
C SER A 312 5.97 14.04 2.42
N HIS A 313 6.17 13.47 1.22
CA HIS A 313 7.49 13.19 0.67
C HIS A 313 8.14 14.42 0.02
N ALA A 314 7.37 15.22 -0.73
CA ALA A 314 7.85 16.46 -1.35
C ALA A 314 8.42 17.47 -0.35
N HIS A 315 7.80 17.65 0.82
CA HIS A 315 8.29 18.59 1.84
C HIS A 315 9.57 18.11 2.56
N LYS A 316 9.89 16.81 2.46
CA LYS A 316 11.11 16.21 3.02
C LYS A 316 12.23 16.01 1.98
N GLY A 317 11.98 16.31 0.70
CA GLY A 317 12.89 15.95 -0.39
C GLY A 317 13.00 14.43 -0.64
N LEU A 318 12.02 13.65 -0.16
CA LEU A 318 11.94 12.21 -0.39
C LEU A 318 11.34 11.91 -1.78
N PHE A 319 11.32 10.65 -2.18
CA PHE A 319 10.83 10.22 -3.50
C PHE A 319 9.33 9.94 -3.48
N CYS A 320 8.76 9.70 -4.66
CA CYS A 320 7.55 8.88 -4.76
C CYS A 320 7.94 7.42 -4.47
N ASP A 321 7.35 6.80 -3.46
CA ASP A 321 7.53 5.41 -3.08
C ASP A 321 6.51 4.49 -3.79
N ASP A 322 5.33 4.99 -4.15
CA ASP A 322 4.35 4.41 -5.09
C ASP A 322 4.95 3.89 -6.41
N ASP A 323 4.39 2.83 -7.01
CA ASP A 323 4.63 2.46 -8.42
C ASP A 323 3.46 1.73 -9.12
N PHE A 324 3.51 1.66 -10.46
CA PHE A 324 2.52 0.93 -11.28
C PHE A 324 3.12 0.11 -12.43
N ALA A 325 2.35 -0.82 -12.97
CA ALA A 325 2.63 -1.44 -14.27
C ALA A 325 1.35 -1.69 -15.08
N LEU A 326 1.46 -1.51 -16.40
CA LEU A 326 0.44 -1.88 -17.38
C LEU A 326 1.02 -2.84 -18.41
N TYR A 327 0.19 -3.76 -18.91
CA TYR A 327 0.52 -4.57 -20.09
C TYR A 327 -0.75 -4.99 -20.84
N TYR A 328 -0.61 -5.20 -22.14
CA TYR A 328 -1.64 -5.80 -22.99
C TYR A 328 -1.01 -6.85 -23.89
N ASP A 329 -1.64 -8.02 -23.96
CA ASP A 329 -1.27 -9.09 -24.89
C ASP A 329 -2.37 -9.26 -25.95
N GLU A 330 -2.07 -8.83 -27.18
CA GLU A 330 -3.03 -8.83 -28.31
C GLU A 330 -3.56 -10.24 -28.63
N ALA A 331 -2.71 -11.25 -28.51
CA ALA A 331 -3.03 -12.62 -28.88
C ALA A 331 -3.98 -13.29 -27.89
N SER A 332 -3.72 -13.16 -26.59
CA SER A 332 -4.55 -13.74 -25.53
C SER A 332 -5.69 -12.82 -25.05
N ARG A 333 -5.67 -11.54 -25.45
CA ARG A 333 -6.59 -10.45 -25.06
C ARG A 333 -6.50 -10.02 -23.60
N VAL A 334 -5.49 -10.49 -22.87
CA VAL A 334 -5.28 -10.16 -21.46
C VAL A 334 -4.77 -8.73 -21.33
N HIS A 335 -5.54 -7.90 -20.64
CA HIS A 335 -5.12 -6.60 -20.12
C HIS A 335 -4.68 -6.79 -18.67
N LEU A 336 -3.58 -6.13 -18.29
CA LEU A 336 -2.98 -6.18 -16.96
C LEU A 336 -2.84 -4.76 -16.41
N LEU A 337 -3.29 -4.60 -15.16
CA LEU A 337 -3.09 -3.41 -14.34
C LEU A 337 -2.52 -3.84 -12.99
N ALA A 338 -1.45 -3.21 -12.55
CA ALA A 338 -0.87 -3.40 -11.23
C ALA A 338 -0.50 -2.05 -10.62
N VAL A 339 -0.78 -1.86 -9.33
CA VAL A 339 -0.35 -0.71 -8.53
C VAL A 339 0.19 -1.20 -7.18
N SER A 340 1.06 -0.42 -6.57
CA SER A 340 1.70 -0.75 -5.29
C SER A 340 2.16 0.53 -4.60
N ASP A 341 1.65 0.77 -3.39
CA ASP A 341 2.25 1.70 -2.43
C ASP A 341 3.49 1.05 -1.79
N GLY A 342 4.52 1.85 -1.52
CA GLY A 342 5.69 1.46 -0.77
C GLY A 342 5.61 1.95 0.67
N ALA A 343 5.48 1.02 1.63
CA ALA A 343 5.21 1.31 3.03
C ALA A 343 6.17 2.37 3.63
N GLY A 344 5.64 3.52 4.07
CA GLY A 344 6.41 4.64 4.65
C GLY A 344 7.20 4.35 5.94
N SER A 345 7.24 3.10 6.40
CA SER A 345 8.11 2.59 7.48
C SER A 345 9.32 1.79 6.98
N ALA A 346 9.45 1.58 5.67
CA ALA A 346 10.47 0.75 5.03
C ALA A 346 11.44 1.59 4.17
N GLU A 347 12.73 1.58 4.50
CA GLU A 347 13.77 2.47 3.94
C GLU A 347 13.86 2.48 2.38
N PHE A 348 13.54 1.34 1.75
CA PHE A 348 13.62 1.14 0.30
C PHE A 348 12.27 0.69 -0.30
N SER A 349 11.17 1.04 0.37
CA SER A 349 9.77 1.03 -0.09
C SER A 349 9.61 1.20 -1.60
N ARG A 350 10.17 2.29 -2.16
CA ARG A 350 10.15 2.64 -3.59
C ARG A 350 10.69 1.59 -4.55
N LEU A 351 11.65 0.79 -4.09
CA LEU A 351 12.20 -0.32 -4.84
C LEU A 351 11.31 -1.56 -4.67
N GLY A 352 10.76 -1.76 -3.47
CA GLY A 352 9.81 -2.84 -3.19
C GLY A 352 8.57 -2.80 -4.09
N SER A 353 7.92 -1.64 -4.17
CA SER A 353 6.74 -1.41 -5.01
C SER A 353 7.05 -1.59 -6.50
N GLN A 354 8.11 -0.94 -6.97
CA GLN A 354 8.58 -1.01 -8.35
C GLN A 354 8.89 -2.45 -8.78
N VAL A 355 9.63 -3.19 -7.94
CA VAL A 355 9.97 -4.59 -8.18
C VAL A 355 8.71 -5.45 -8.22
N ALA A 356 7.75 -5.23 -7.31
CA ALA A 356 6.51 -6.01 -7.29
C ALA A 356 5.70 -5.84 -8.58
N VAL A 357 5.39 -4.61 -8.99
CA VAL A 357 4.57 -4.36 -10.20
C VAL A 357 5.28 -4.77 -11.49
N HIS A 358 6.61 -4.60 -11.56
CA HIS A 358 7.41 -5.05 -12.71
C HIS A 358 7.50 -6.56 -12.80
N ALA A 359 7.74 -7.27 -11.69
CA ALA A 359 7.77 -8.72 -11.66
C ALA A 359 6.40 -9.33 -12.02
N VAL A 360 5.29 -8.73 -11.58
CA VAL A 360 3.93 -9.10 -12.03
C VAL A 360 3.81 -8.97 -13.55
N ARG A 361 4.12 -7.79 -14.09
CA ARG A 361 4.03 -7.49 -15.53
C ARG A 361 4.84 -8.48 -16.37
N ASP A 362 6.12 -8.65 -16.01
CA ASP A 362 7.06 -9.40 -16.82
C ASP A 362 6.84 -10.91 -16.70
N THR A 363 6.36 -11.41 -15.55
CA THR A 363 5.94 -12.81 -15.39
C THR A 363 4.70 -13.13 -16.23
N VAL A 364 3.68 -12.27 -16.25
CA VAL A 364 2.50 -12.50 -17.12
C VAL A 364 2.89 -12.47 -18.59
N LYS A 365 3.75 -11.52 -18.98
CA LYS A 365 4.30 -11.42 -20.35
C LYS A 365 5.10 -12.67 -20.74
N GLU A 366 5.99 -13.17 -19.90
CA GLU A 366 6.75 -14.41 -20.15
C GLU A 366 5.81 -15.62 -20.27
N LEU A 367 4.87 -15.78 -19.34
CA LEU A 367 3.95 -16.90 -19.33
C LEU A 367 3.06 -16.93 -20.58
N LEU A 368 2.55 -15.79 -21.03
CA LEU A 368 1.72 -15.68 -22.24
C LEU A 368 2.51 -15.92 -23.53
N ASN A 369 3.80 -15.58 -23.56
CA ASN A 369 4.69 -15.79 -24.71
C ASN A 369 5.43 -17.16 -24.69
N HIS A 370 5.11 -18.04 -23.73
CA HIS A 370 5.78 -19.33 -23.56
C HIS A 370 5.57 -20.26 -24.79
N PRO A 371 6.62 -20.64 -25.56
CA PRO A 371 6.47 -21.25 -26.89
C PRO A 371 5.62 -22.54 -26.96
N GLU A 372 5.62 -23.34 -25.89
CA GLU A 372 4.83 -24.58 -25.81
C GLU A 372 3.33 -24.36 -25.54
N LYS A 373 2.89 -23.11 -25.30
CA LYS A 373 1.53 -22.77 -24.89
C LYS A 373 0.89 -21.77 -25.85
N ASN A 374 -0.10 -22.23 -26.62
CA ASN A 374 -0.82 -21.38 -27.56
C ASN A 374 -1.93 -20.57 -26.85
N PHE A 375 -1.54 -19.50 -26.16
CA PHE A 375 -2.48 -18.57 -25.52
C PHE A 375 -3.28 -17.71 -26.50
N CYS A 376 -2.94 -17.70 -27.80
CA CYS A 376 -3.76 -17.09 -28.86
C CYS A 376 -5.17 -17.72 -28.96
N LYS A 377 -5.38 -18.90 -28.36
CA LYS A 377 -6.69 -19.55 -28.26
C LYS A 377 -7.48 -19.15 -27.02
N LEU A 378 -6.88 -18.46 -26.05
CA LEU A 378 -7.51 -18.13 -24.76
C LEU A 378 -8.91 -17.47 -24.91
N PRO A 379 -9.15 -16.53 -25.85
CA PRO A 379 -10.48 -15.92 -26.04
C PRO A 379 -11.58 -16.88 -26.52
N VAL A 380 -11.21 -18.05 -27.03
CA VAL A 380 -12.13 -19.06 -27.58
C VAL A 380 -12.07 -20.41 -26.86
N LEU A 381 -11.40 -20.49 -25.71
CA LEU A 381 -11.50 -21.63 -24.81
C LEU A 381 -12.86 -21.64 -24.10
N ALA A 382 -13.26 -22.78 -23.54
CA ALA A 382 -14.43 -22.84 -22.67
C ALA A 382 -14.22 -21.94 -21.44
N ILE A 383 -15.30 -21.32 -20.94
CA ILE A 383 -15.26 -20.35 -19.82
C ILE A 383 -14.43 -20.87 -18.63
N GLN A 384 -14.63 -22.14 -18.24
CA GLN A 384 -13.90 -22.77 -17.14
C GLN A 384 -12.37 -22.82 -17.35
N ASP A 385 -11.92 -22.96 -18.60
CA ASP A 385 -10.50 -22.94 -18.95
C ASP A 385 -9.94 -21.51 -18.99
N GLN A 386 -10.76 -20.51 -19.38
CA GLN A 386 -10.40 -19.09 -19.30
C GLN A 386 -10.18 -18.66 -17.84
N GLU A 387 -11.12 -19.01 -16.96
CA GLU A 387 -11.03 -18.83 -15.50
C GLU A 387 -9.74 -19.46 -14.94
N ASN A 388 -9.52 -20.74 -15.24
CA ASN A 388 -8.34 -21.48 -14.79
C ASN A 388 -7.03 -20.84 -15.28
N VAL A 389 -6.97 -20.37 -16.53
CA VAL A 389 -5.77 -19.73 -17.10
C VAL A 389 -5.49 -18.38 -16.44
N LEU A 390 -6.47 -17.46 -16.37
CA LEU A 390 -6.24 -16.14 -15.76
C LEU A 390 -5.85 -16.26 -14.29
N LYS A 391 -6.49 -17.18 -13.56
CA LYS A 391 -6.14 -17.52 -12.19
C LYS A 391 -4.69 -18.04 -12.07
N ASN A 392 -4.30 -19.02 -12.90
CA ASN A 392 -2.93 -19.55 -12.90
C ASN A 392 -1.86 -18.53 -13.35
N LEU A 393 -2.21 -17.57 -14.19
CA LEU A 393 -1.31 -16.46 -14.57
C LEU A 393 -1.08 -15.54 -13.36
N LEU A 394 -2.17 -15.13 -12.70
CA LEU A 394 -2.12 -14.19 -11.58
C LEU A 394 -1.47 -14.79 -10.33
N GLU A 395 -1.80 -16.05 -9.98
CA GLU A 395 -1.15 -16.79 -8.88
C GLU A 395 0.38 -16.80 -9.03
N LYS A 396 0.88 -17.00 -10.25
CA LYS A 396 2.31 -17.04 -10.54
C LYS A 396 2.95 -15.66 -10.56
N ALA A 397 2.27 -14.66 -11.11
CA ALA A 397 2.75 -13.29 -11.15
C ALA A 397 2.93 -12.69 -9.75
N VAL A 398 1.95 -12.93 -8.87
CA VAL A 398 1.99 -12.50 -7.46
C VAL A 398 3.08 -13.25 -6.67
N TYR A 399 3.22 -14.57 -6.88
CA TYR A 399 4.31 -15.32 -6.26
C TYR A 399 5.69 -14.85 -6.75
N ALA A 400 5.83 -14.57 -8.05
CA ALA A 400 7.06 -14.05 -8.64
C ALA A 400 7.42 -12.65 -8.11
N ALA A 401 6.44 -11.80 -7.81
CA ALA A 401 6.67 -10.49 -7.20
C ALA A 401 7.38 -10.60 -5.84
N TYR A 402 6.88 -11.47 -4.95
CA TYR A 402 7.53 -11.75 -3.67
C TYR A 402 8.93 -12.37 -3.85
N VAL A 403 9.09 -13.32 -4.79
CA VAL A 403 10.39 -13.95 -5.07
C VAL A 403 11.41 -12.95 -5.63
N GLU A 404 10.99 -12.02 -6.48
CA GLU A 404 11.88 -11.00 -7.03
C GLU A 404 12.27 -9.96 -5.98
N GLN A 405 11.38 -9.57 -5.05
CA GLN A 405 11.75 -8.76 -3.89
C GLN A 405 12.79 -9.45 -3.00
N ASP A 406 12.59 -10.73 -2.66
CA ASP A 406 13.53 -11.55 -1.89
C ASP A 406 14.90 -11.67 -2.58
N LYS A 407 14.90 -11.84 -3.91
CA LYS A 407 16.09 -11.84 -4.76
C LYS A 407 16.80 -10.48 -4.80
N VAL A 408 16.07 -9.39 -5.02
CA VAL A 408 16.62 -8.03 -5.06
C VAL A 408 17.19 -7.62 -3.70
N ALA A 409 16.50 -7.92 -2.60
CA ALA A 409 16.99 -7.68 -1.24
C ALA A 409 18.33 -8.40 -1.01
N LYS A 410 18.41 -9.70 -1.31
CA LYS A 410 19.65 -10.49 -1.16
C LYS A 410 20.78 -10.01 -2.05
N GLN A 411 20.50 -9.62 -3.29
CA GLN A 411 21.50 -9.06 -4.22
C GLN A 411 22.03 -7.70 -3.75
N ASN A 412 21.25 -6.95 -2.96
CA ASN A 412 21.58 -5.61 -2.50
C ASN A 412 22.00 -5.53 -1.01
N GLY A 413 22.05 -6.67 -0.30
CA GLY A 413 22.38 -6.73 1.13
C GLY A 413 21.34 -6.06 2.03
N LEU A 414 20.07 -6.10 1.65
CA LEU A 414 18.95 -5.49 2.38
C LEU A 414 18.21 -6.51 3.26
N ASP A 415 17.53 -6.02 4.31
CA ASP A 415 16.40 -6.76 4.89
C ASP A 415 15.23 -6.70 3.88
N LEU A 416 14.57 -7.83 3.62
CA LEU A 416 13.37 -7.89 2.79
C LEU A 416 12.25 -6.96 3.33
N LYS A 417 12.19 -6.73 4.65
CA LYS A 417 11.25 -5.76 5.24
C LYS A 417 11.48 -4.32 4.77
N SER A 418 12.69 -3.96 4.36
CA SER A 418 12.97 -2.64 3.78
C SER A 418 12.35 -2.44 2.40
N LEU A 419 11.81 -3.50 1.79
CA LEU A 419 11.07 -3.50 0.52
C LEU A 419 9.55 -3.71 0.71
N SER A 420 9.01 -3.50 1.92
CA SER A 420 7.59 -3.72 2.19
C SER A 420 6.71 -2.79 1.35
N CYS A 421 5.69 -3.35 0.69
CA CYS A 421 4.79 -2.64 -0.20
C CYS A 421 3.40 -3.31 -0.23
N THR A 422 2.36 -2.57 -0.58
CA THR A 422 1.06 -3.16 -0.95
C THR A 422 1.16 -3.78 -2.35
N LEU A 423 0.17 -4.57 -2.80
CA LEU A 423 0.11 -5.03 -4.19
C LEU A 423 -1.34 -5.31 -4.62
N LEU A 424 -1.85 -4.47 -5.51
CA LEU A 424 -3.17 -4.65 -6.15
C LEU A 424 -2.96 -4.92 -7.64
N VAL A 425 -3.51 -6.02 -8.14
CA VAL A 425 -3.35 -6.47 -9.53
C VAL A 425 -4.69 -6.92 -10.09
N VAL A 426 -5.01 -6.51 -11.32
CA VAL A 426 -6.19 -6.99 -12.07
C VAL A 426 -5.76 -7.46 -13.46
N LEU A 427 -6.17 -8.68 -13.81
CA LEU A 427 -6.20 -9.18 -15.18
C LEU A 427 -7.63 -9.13 -15.71
N THR A 428 -7.86 -8.61 -16.92
CA THR A 428 -9.20 -8.58 -17.53
C THR A 428 -9.17 -8.89 -19.03
N MET A 429 -10.19 -9.59 -19.53
CA MET A 429 -10.34 -9.95 -20.95
C MET A 429 -11.80 -10.19 -21.36
N PRO A 430 -12.14 -10.08 -22.67
CA PRO A 430 -13.40 -10.60 -23.19
C PRO A 430 -13.46 -12.14 -23.06
N ALA A 431 -14.55 -12.64 -22.49
CA ALA A 431 -14.85 -14.06 -22.33
C ALA A 431 -15.51 -14.66 -23.58
N GLN A 432 -15.44 -15.99 -23.74
CA GLN A 432 -15.91 -16.70 -24.93
C GLN A 432 -17.41 -16.51 -25.22
N ASP A 433 -18.22 -16.26 -24.19
CA ASP A 433 -19.67 -16.04 -24.28
C ASP A 433 -20.09 -14.57 -24.50
N GLY A 434 -19.13 -13.66 -24.63
CA GLY A 434 -19.36 -12.22 -24.85
C GLY A 434 -19.44 -11.38 -23.56
N ARG A 435 -19.38 -12.01 -22.37
CA ARG A 435 -19.13 -11.29 -21.10
C ARG A 435 -17.66 -10.84 -21.02
N TRP A 436 -17.31 -10.11 -19.97
CA TRP A 436 -15.93 -9.79 -19.61
C TRP A 436 -15.55 -10.51 -18.32
N LEU A 437 -14.47 -11.28 -18.37
CA LEU A 437 -13.87 -11.98 -17.23
C LEU A 437 -12.75 -11.12 -16.64
N SER A 438 -12.81 -10.87 -15.34
CA SER A 438 -11.72 -10.23 -14.59
C SER A 438 -11.30 -11.10 -13.41
N VAL A 439 -10.00 -11.16 -13.13
CA VAL A 439 -9.44 -11.83 -11.95
C VAL A 439 -8.46 -10.88 -11.28
N ALA A 440 -8.57 -10.71 -9.97
CA ALA A 440 -7.81 -9.74 -9.20
C ALA A 440 -7.13 -10.37 -7.99
N TYR A 441 -6.01 -9.76 -7.57
CA TYR A 441 -5.32 -10.04 -6.32
C TYR A 441 -5.12 -8.72 -5.58
N TRP A 442 -5.34 -8.73 -4.26
CA TRP A 442 -5.29 -7.54 -3.42
C TRP A 442 -4.59 -7.87 -2.10
N VAL A 443 -3.54 -7.11 -1.78
CA VAL A 443 -3.01 -6.98 -0.42
C VAL A 443 -2.70 -5.50 -0.14
N GLY A 444 -3.24 -4.95 0.93
CA GLY A 444 -3.16 -3.52 1.28
C GLY A 444 -4.50 -2.77 1.25
N ASP A 445 -4.40 -1.45 1.31
CA ASP A 445 -5.45 -0.47 1.63
C ASP A 445 -5.84 0.48 0.47
N GLY A 446 -5.14 0.41 -0.66
CA GLY A 446 -5.64 0.95 -1.94
C GLY A 446 -6.95 0.26 -2.39
N ALA A 447 -7.47 0.62 -3.58
CA ALA A 447 -8.75 0.10 -4.07
C ALA A 447 -8.71 -0.43 -5.51
N ALA A 448 -9.37 -1.57 -5.76
CA ALA A 448 -9.59 -2.14 -7.10
C ALA A 448 -11.09 -2.41 -7.38
N VAL A 449 -11.61 -1.94 -8.52
CA VAL A 449 -13.01 -2.14 -8.93
C VAL A 449 -13.21 -2.40 -10.43
N LEU A 450 -14.35 -3.02 -10.75
CA LEU A 450 -15.01 -2.91 -12.05
C LEU A 450 -16.12 -1.85 -11.94
N TRP A 451 -15.99 -0.76 -12.68
CA TRP A 451 -16.99 0.30 -12.78
C TRP A 451 -17.79 0.21 -14.09
N LEU A 452 -19.12 0.31 -14.00
CA LEU A 452 -20.05 0.26 -15.12
C LEU A 452 -20.88 1.56 -15.16
N PRO A 453 -20.38 2.63 -15.82
CA PRO A 453 -21.03 3.94 -15.82
C PRO A 453 -22.49 3.93 -16.31
N GLN A 454 -22.80 3.10 -17.30
CA GLN A 454 -24.11 3.06 -17.97
C GLN A 454 -25.22 2.47 -17.08
N SER A 455 -24.85 1.67 -16.08
CA SER A 455 -25.78 1.07 -15.11
C SER A 455 -25.57 1.58 -13.69
N GLN A 456 -24.64 2.52 -13.49
CA GLN A 456 -24.18 2.99 -12.17
C GLN A 456 -23.89 1.83 -11.21
N ASN A 457 -23.17 0.80 -11.69
CA ASN A 457 -22.84 -0.38 -10.90
C ASN A 457 -21.33 -0.47 -10.65
N VAL A 458 -20.94 -0.77 -9.42
CA VAL A 458 -19.55 -1.04 -9.03
C VAL A 458 -19.43 -2.46 -8.49
N VAL A 459 -18.35 -3.15 -8.83
CA VAL A 459 -17.97 -4.43 -8.23
C VAL A 459 -16.58 -4.27 -7.62
N LEU A 460 -16.49 -4.41 -6.30
CA LEU A 460 -15.22 -4.43 -5.57
C LEU A 460 -14.48 -5.73 -5.87
N LEU A 461 -13.18 -5.62 -6.14
CA LEU A 461 -12.34 -6.75 -6.51
C LEU A 461 -11.56 -7.35 -5.32
N GLY A 462 -11.97 -7.01 -4.10
CA GLY A 462 -11.36 -7.44 -2.84
C GLY A 462 -11.91 -6.61 -1.67
N GLU A 463 -11.35 -6.85 -0.49
CA GLU A 463 -11.56 -6.06 0.72
C GLU A 463 -10.20 -5.42 1.10
N ALA A 464 -10.22 -4.18 1.60
CA ALA A 464 -9.00 -3.51 2.04
C ALA A 464 -8.45 -4.17 3.33
N ASP A 465 -7.14 -4.30 3.44
CA ASP A 465 -6.48 -4.84 4.63
C ASP A 465 -6.33 -3.80 5.75
N SER A 466 -7.41 -3.13 6.14
CA SER A 466 -7.38 -2.30 7.35
C SER A 466 -7.30 -3.18 8.60
N GLY A 467 -6.32 -2.88 9.46
CA GLY A 467 -6.07 -3.66 10.66
C GLY A 467 -7.22 -3.66 11.68
N VAL A 468 -7.32 -4.74 12.47
CA VAL A 468 -8.26 -4.83 13.63
C VAL A 468 -7.98 -3.73 14.68
N TYR A 469 -6.76 -3.18 14.65
CA TYR A 469 -6.43 -1.86 15.19
C TYR A 469 -6.27 -0.91 14.01
N SER A 470 -6.93 0.25 14.06
CA SER A 470 -6.93 1.25 12.98
C SER A 470 -5.50 1.69 12.63
N GLY A 471 -5.04 1.36 11.41
CA GLY A 471 -3.72 1.75 10.90
C GLY A 471 -2.66 0.64 10.81
N GLU A 472 -3.02 -0.64 10.90
CA GLU A 472 -2.10 -1.75 10.53
C GLU A 472 -2.40 -2.29 9.11
N THR A 473 -1.79 -1.67 8.11
CA THR A 473 -1.80 -2.12 6.70
C THR A 473 -1.10 -3.46 6.53
N ARG A 474 -1.58 -4.32 5.62
CA ARG A 474 -0.85 -5.53 5.19
C ARG A 474 -0.04 -5.30 3.93
N PHE A 475 1.15 -5.89 3.90
CA PHE A 475 2.10 -5.81 2.79
C PHE A 475 2.34 -7.19 2.16
N LEU A 476 2.79 -7.19 0.91
CA LEU A 476 3.20 -8.38 0.19
C LEU A 476 4.28 -9.14 0.99
N SER A 477 4.07 -10.44 1.23
CA SER A 477 4.96 -11.23 2.07
C SER A 477 4.86 -12.73 1.80
N ALA A 478 5.80 -13.49 2.36
CA ALA A 478 5.84 -14.96 2.32
C ALA A 478 4.56 -15.63 2.83
N GLN A 479 3.75 -14.94 3.65
CA GLN A 479 2.45 -15.43 4.12
C GLN A 479 1.36 -15.18 3.09
N GLU A 480 1.29 -13.97 2.54
CA GLU A 480 0.20 -13.56 1.64
C GLU A 480 0.34 -14.17 0.23
N VAL A 481 1.50 -14.78 -0.09
CA VAL A 481 1.72 -15.62 -1.28
C VAL A 481 1.69 -17.13 -1.02
N GLN A 482 1.42 -17.59 0.21
CA GLN A 482 1.10 -19.01 0.45
C GLN A 482 -0.27 -19.35 -0.12
N PHE A 483 -0.42 -20.55 -0.66
CA PHE A 483 -1.61 -20.98 -1.39
C PHE A 483 -2.91 -20.67 -0.64
N GLU A 484 -3.01 -21.06 0.63
CA GLU A 484 -4.21 -20.89 1.45
C GLU A 484 -4.61 -19.43 1.73
N GLN A 485 -3.68 -18.47 1.64
CA GLN A 485 -3.97 -17.04 1.81
C GLN A 485 -4.16 -16.36 0.45
N LEU A 486 -3.28 -16.65 -0.51
CA LEU A 486 -3.37 -16.18 -1.89
C LEU A 486 -4.75 -16.56 -2.49
N GLN A 487 -5.25 -17.78 -2.28
CA GLN A 487 -6.59 -18.20 -2.71
C GLN A 487 -7.74 -17.36 -2.14
N LYS A 488 -7.59 -16.74 -0.96
CA LYS A 488 -8.62 -15.86 -0.36
C LYS A 488 -8.58 -14.45 -0.92
N ARG A 489 -7.39 -14.01 -1.35
CA ARG A 489 -7.13 -12.70 -1.97
C ARG A 489 -7.46 -12.66 -3.45
N LEU A 490 -7.87 -13.79 -4.04
CA LEU A 490 -8.24 -13.90 -5.44
C LEU A 490 -9.74 -13.73 -5.65
N THR A 491 -10.14 -12.57 -6.16
CA THR A 491 -11.50 -12.30 -6.64
C THR A 491 -11.59 -12.63 -8.13
N MET A 492 -12.72 -13.19 -8.58
CA MET A 492 -12.98 -13.54 -9.97
C MET A 492 -14.41 -13.16 -10.33
N GLU A 493 -14.57 -12.30 -11.33
CA GLU A 493 -15.83 -11.64 -11.63
C GLU A 493 -16.17 -11.60 -13.13
N PHE A 494 -17.47 -11.59 -13.41
CA PHE A 494 -18.00 -11.54 -14.78
C PHE A 494 -18.98 -10.39 -14.97
N THR A 495 -18.71 -9.51 -15.93
CA THR A 495 -19.60 -8.40 -16.29
C THR A 495 -20.23 -8.61 -17.67
N ASN A 496 -21.53 -8.31 -17.80
CA ASN A 496 -22.28 -8.43 -19.06
C ASN A 496 -22.03 -7.27 -20.06
N LEU A 497 -21.25 -6.29 -19.64
CA LEU A 497 -20.83 -5.10 -20.40
C LEU A 497 -19.32 -4.94 -20.19
N LYS A 498 -18.61 -4.27 -21.12
CA LYS A 498 -17.19 -3.96 -20.94
C LYS A 498 -17.01 -3.07 -19.69
N PRO A 499 -16.28 -3.51 -18.65
CA PRO A 499 -16.06 -2.71 -17.46
C PRO A 499 -14.99 -1.65 -17.71
N THR A 500 -15.11 -0.51 -17.03
CA THR A 500 -13.93 0.30 -16.72
C THR A 500 -13.24 -0.35 -15.54
N VAL A 501 -12.01 -0.82 -15.67
CA VAL A 501 -11.23 -1.27 -14.50
C VAL A 501 -10.58 -0.04 -13.88
N ILE A 502 -10.68 0.11 -12.56
CA ILE A 502 -10.02 1.18 -11.82
C ILE A 502 -9.21 0.54 -10.68
N VAL A 503 -7.93 0.86 -10.58
CA VAL A 503 -7.02 0.38 -9.53
C VAL A 503 -6.21 1.58 -9.01
N MET A 504 -6.15 1.78 -7.69
CA MET A 504 -5.49 2.95 -7.08
C MET A 504 -4.83 2.62 -5.75
N THR A 505 -3.89 3.46 -5.33
CA THR A 505 -3.29 3.44 -3.98
C THR A 505 -4.11 4.27 -2.99
N ASP A 506 -3.86 4.06 -1.70
CA ASP A 506 -4.55 4.64 -0.54
C ASP A 506 -4.61 6.19 -0.62
N GLY A 507 -3.50 6.84 -0.99
CA GLY A 507 -3.43 8.29 -1.17
C GLY A 507 -4.37 8.86 -2.23
N VAL A 508 -5.00 8.00 -3.05
CA VAL A 508 -6.16 8.33 -3.90
C VAL A 508 -7.48 7.85 -3.26
N SER A 509 -7.58 6.59 -2.78
CA SER A 509 -8.86 6.08 -2.25
C SER A 509 -9.31 6.77 -0.97
N ASP A 510 -8.46 6.90 0.05
CA ASP A 510 -8.80 7.58 1.30
C ASP A 510 -9.13 9.05 1.05
N ALA A 511 -8.37 9.67 0.15
CA ALA A 511 -8.51 11.06 -0.25
C ALA A 511 -9.76 11.37 -1.10
N LYS A 512 -10.51 10.34 -1.56
CA LYS A 512 -11.72 10.45 -2.38
C LYS A 512 -12.97 9.81 -1.78
N PHE A 513 -12.82 8.74 -1.00
CA PHE A 513 -13.91 7.98 -0.40
C PHE A 513 -13.98 8.11 1.12
N GLU A 514 -12.88 8.43 1.80
CA GLU A 514 -12.72 8.57 3.27
C GLU A 514 -12.98 7.29 4.09
N THR A 515 -13.79 6.34 3.61
CA THR A 515 -14.10 5.07 4.27
C THR A 515 -14.33 3.92 3.28
N GLU A 516 -14.01 2.69 3.68
CA GLU A 516 -14.34 1.47 2.93
C GLU A 516 -15.85 1.37 2.60
N SER A 517 -16.70 1.80 3.54
CA SER A 517 -18.16 1.83 3.35
C SER A 517 -18.62 2.74 2.22
N ARG A 518 -17.78 3.69 1.77
CA ARG A 518 -18.01 4.54 0.59
C ARG A 518 -17.37 3.98 -0.69
N LEU A 519 -16.35 3.12 -0.61
CA LEU A 519 -15.90 2.30 -1.75
C LEU A 519 -17.02 1.36 -2.26
N ALA A 520 -17.98 0.99 -1.42
CA ALA A 520 -19.17 0.22 -1.82
C ALA A 520 -20.32 1.04 -2.44
N GLN A 521 -20.21 2.38 -2.51
CA GLN A 521 -21.30 3.27 -2.93
C GLN A 521 -21.12 3.77 -4.36
N ALA A 522 -22.02 3.38 -5.27
CA ALA A 522 -21.97 3.75 -6.68
C ALA A 522 -22.03 5.27 -6.91
N GLU A 523 -22.66 6.01 -6.00
CA GLU A 523 -22.74 7.46 -5.99
C GLU A 523 -21.36 8.13 -5.85
N GLU A 524 -20.43 7.52 -5.10
CA GLU A 524 -19.07 8.02 -4.91
C GLU A 524 -18.20 7.74 -6.15
N TRP A 525 -18.31 6.52 -6.71
CA TRP A 525 -17.70 6.19 -8.00
C TRP A 525 -18.24 7.05 -9.14
N GLN A 526 -19.52 7.44 -9.11
CA GLN A 526 -20.10 8.37 -10.08
C GLN A 526 -19.54 9.79 -9.95
N LYS A 527 -19.16 10.25 -8.74
CA LYS A 527 -18.45 11.53 -8.54
C LYS A 527 -17.03 11.43 -9.09
N LEU A 528 -16.27 10.42 -8.68
CA LEU A 528 -14.89 10.20 -9.13
C LEU A 528 -14.81 10.07 -10.67
N TRP A 529 -15.71 9.27 -11.27
CA TRP A 529 -15.81 9.12 -12.71
C TRP A 529 -16.16 10.44 -13.41
N GLY A 530 -16.99 11.28 -12.78
CA GLY A 530 -17.31 12.64 -13.25
C GLY A 530 -16.08 13.54 -13.29
N GLU A 531 -15.28 13.58 -12.22
CA GLU A 531 -14.01 14.34 -12.20
C GLU A 531 -13.03 13.86 -13.27
N LEU A 532 -12.94 12.53 -13.47
CA LEU A 532 -12.02 11.93 -14.43
C LEU A 532 -12.40 12.19 -15.91
N GLN A 533 -13.60 12.70 -16.23
CA GLN A 533 -13.98 12.93 -17.63
C GLN A 533 -13.08 13.96 -18.33
N GLU A 534 -12.68 15.03 -17.65
CA GLU A 534 -11.82 16.07 -18.22
C GLU A 534 -10.40 15.56 -18.54
N PRO A 535 -9.62 15.00 -17.58
CA PRO A 535 -8.28 14.51 -17.87
C PRO A 535 -8.28 13.33 -18.86
N LEU A 536 -9.28 12.45 -18.82
CA LEU A 536 -9.36 11.31 -19.75
C LEU A 536 -9.77 11.71 -21.18
N ALA A 537 -10.36 12.89 -21.37
CA ALA A 537 -10.66 13.46 -22.69
C ALA A 537 -9.52 14.33 -23.25
N ALA A 538 -8.52 14.69 -22.45
CA ALA A 538 -7.38 15.50 -22.89
C ALA A 538 -6.49 14.77 -23.91
N ALA A 539 -5.83 15.52 -24.80
CA ALA A 539 -5.03 14.97 -25.90
C ALA A 539 -3.81 14.15 -25.42
N ASP A 540 -3.07 14.67 -24.44
CA ASP A 540 -2.21 13.85 -23.58
C ASP A 540 -2.98 13.57 -22.28
N SER A 541 -3.83 12.54 -22.33
CA SER A 541 -4.65 12.15 -21.18
C SER A 541 -3.81 11.73 -19.97
N ALA A 542 -2.53 11.38 -20.17
CA ALA A 542 -1.63 10.91 -19.12
C ALA A 542 -0.99 12.09 -18.38
N GLU A 543 -0.60 13.16 -19.08
CA GLU A 543 -0.19 14.42 -18.43
C GLU A 543 -1.37 15.05 -17.67
N ALA A 544 -2.57 15.04 -18.28
CA ALA A 544 -3.75 15.54 -17.61
C ALA A 544 -4.10 14.73 -16.35
N LEU A 545 -3.81 13.43 -16.33
CA LEU A 545 -3.98 12.60 -15.13
C LEU A 545 -2.92 12.91 -14.05
N ILE A 546 -1.67 13.20 -14.42
CA ILE A 546 -0.64 13.72 -13.50
C ILE A 546 -1.14 15.02 -12.83
N HIS A 547 -1.65 15.97 -13.61
CA HIS A 547 -2.20 17.22 -13.07
C HIS A 547 -3.45 17.01 -12.20
N TRP A 548 -4.30 16.02 -12.53
CA TRP A 548 -5.45 15.67 -11.69
C TRP A 548 -5.02 15.05 -10.36
N LEU A 549 -3.98 14.21 -10.33
CA LEU A 549 -3.46 13.57 -9.11
C LEU A 549 -2.92 14.57 -8.07
N ASP A 550 -2.48 15.77 -8.48
CA ASP A 550 -2.11 16.88 -7.56
C ASP A 550 -3.33 17.57 -6.91
N PHE A 551 -4.54 16.97 -6.92
CA PHE A 551 -5.70 17.53 -6.22
C PHE A 551 -5.42 17.83 -4.73
N TRP A 552 -6.05 18.86 -4.17
CA TRP A 552 -5.92 19.16 -2.74
C TRP A 552 -7.01 18.44 -1.94
N SER A 553 -6.61 17.65 -0.95
CA SER A 553 -7.49 17.07 0.07
C SER A 553 -6.87 17.28 1.46
N PRO A 554 -7.57 17.86 2.45
CA PRO A 554 -7.03 18.07 3.79
C PRO A 554 -6.68 16.73 4.47
N GLY A 555 -5.57 16.68 5.20
CA GLY A 555 -5.07 15.47 5.88
C GLY A 555 -4.41 14.44 4.94
N ASN A 556 -4.89 14.34 3.70
CA ASN A 556 -4.43 13.38 2.70
C ASN A 556 -3.22 13.91 1.93
N HIS A 557 -2.03 13.49 2.36
CA HIS A 557 -0.75 14.06 1.92
C HIS A 557 0.22 13.04 1.32
N ASP A 558 -0.20 11.79 1.15
CA ASP A 558 0.64 10.71 0.64
C ASP A 558 0.80 10.67 -0.88
N ASP A 559 1.65 9.75 -1.34
CA ASP A 559 1.85 9.45 -2.76
C ASP A 559 0.56 8.95 -3.43
N ARG A 560 0.47 9.07 -4.75
CA ARG A 560 -0.78 8.83 -5.47
C ARG A 560 -0.60 8.16 -6.81
N THR A 561 -1.20 6.99 -6.97
CA THR A 561 -1.23 6.21 -8.21
C THR A 561 -2.67 5.89 -8.61
N LEU A 562 -2.97 6.08 -9.89
CA LEU A 562 -4.21 5.60 -10.50
C LEU A 562 -3.88 4.85 -11.80
N ALA A 563 -4.41 3.64 -11.94
CA ALA A 563 -4.38 2.82 -13.16
C ALA A 563 -5.80 2.49 -13.62
N LEU A 564 -6.04 2.62 -14.92
CA LEU A 564 -7.36 2.56 -15.54
C LEU A 564 -7.34 1.72 -16.81
N PHE A 565 -8.34 0.85 -16.98
CA PHE A 565 -8.74 0.34 -18.29
C PHE A 565 -10.04 1.02 -18.69
N ILE A 566 -10.02 1.75 -19.80
CA ILE A 566 -11.16 2.50 -20.33
C ILE A 566 -11.57 1.82 -21.65
N PRO A 567 -12.65 1.04 -21.69
CA PRO A 567 -13.05 0.32 -22.90
C PRO A 567 -13.52 1.28 -23.99
N HIS A 568 -13.20 0.97 -25.24
CA HIS A 568 -13.82 1.61 -26.40
C HIS A 568 -15.31 1.30 -26.37
N HIS A 569 -16.12 2.30 -26.02
CA HIS A 569 -17.56 2.22 -26.18
C HIS A 569 -17.87 2.13 -27.69
N ALA A 570 -18.63 1.11 -28.08
CA ALA A 570 -19.11 1.01 -29.46
C ALA A 570 -19.90 2.29 -29.81
N PRO A 571 -19.73 2.86 -31.02
CA PRO A 571 -20.48 4.03 -31.42
C PRO A 571 -21.97 3.72 -31.30
N GLN A 572 -22.70 4.55 -30.55
CA GLN A 572 -24.14 4.40 -30.42
C GLN A 572 -24.78 4.68 -31.78
N ASN A 573 -25.06 3.61 -32.52
CA ASN A 573 -25.92 3.67 -33.70
C ASN A 573 -27.32 4.08 -33.22
N HIS A 574 -27.58 5.39 -33.24
CA HIS A 574 -28.91 5.95 -33.10
C HIS A 574 -29.77 5.45 -34.26
N TYR A 575 -30.37 4.28 -34.08
CA TYR A 575 -31.56 3.89 -34.79
C TYR A 575 -32.66 4.89 -34.44
N GLN A 576 -32.73 5.98 -35.21
CA GLN A 576 -33.94 6.78 -35.27
C GLN A 576 -35.07 5.83 -35.66
N GLU A 577 -36.11 5.75 -34.83
CA GLU A 577 -37.32 5.03 -35.18
C GLU A 577 -37.92 5.71 -36.41
N GLY A 578 -37.70 5.11 -37.57
CA GLY A 578 -38.25 5.56 -38.85
C GLY A 578 -39.77 5.45 -38.82
N GLY A 579 -40.42 6.53 -38.37
CA GLY A 579 -41.87 6.59 -38.23
C GLY A 579 -42.56 6.22 -39.53
N LYS A 580 -43.41 5.19 -39.47
CA LYS A 580 -44.26 4.81 -40.60
C LYS A 580 -45.31 5.90 -40.84
N GLN A 581 -45.32 6.42 -42.05
CA GLN A 581 -46.49 7.10 -42.64
C GLN A 581 -47.52 6.06 -43.08
#